data_AF-A0A955B0S8-F1
#
_entry.id   AF-A0A955B0S8-F1
#
_cell.length_a   1.000
_cell.length_b   1.000
_cell.length_c   1.000
_cell.angle_alpha   90.00
_cell.angle_beta   90.00
_cell.angle_gamma   90.00
#
_symmetry.space_group_name_H-M   'P 1'
#
loop_
_entity.id
_entity.type
_entity.pdbx_description
1 polymer ?
#
loop_
_entity_poly.entity_id
_entity_poly.type
_entity_poly.pdbx_seq_one_letter_code
_entity_poly.pdbx_strand_id
1 'polypeptide(L)' 'MKRSRWFLGLAATLMIASHGQAKGPAFTDPNQAGPDYSIQGEYVGDLETPDGKVRVGVQVIAAGNGRFRSVG' A
#
# COMPACT_ATOMS: atom_id res chain seq x y z
N MET A 1 -47.07 7.49 -35.78
CA MET A 1 -46.86 8.93 -35.55
C MET A 1 -46.50 9.15 -34.08
N LYS A 2 -45.40 9.88 -33.84
CA LYS A 2 -44.75 10.37 -32.60
C LYS A 2 -45.63 10.44 -31.34
N ARG A 3 -45.10 10.02 -30.16
CA ARG A 3 -44.70 10.84 -28.95
C ARG A 3 -43.77 9.94 -28.05
N SER A 4 -42.48 10.23 -27.83
CA SER A 4 -41.87 11.18 -26.87
C SER A 4 -42.22 10.79 -25.40
N ARG A 5 -41.34 10.59 -24.39
CA ARG A 5 -40.08 11.26 -24.00
C ARG A 5 -39.25 10.40 -22.98
N TRP A 6 -37.92 10.34 -23.09
CA TRP A 6 -36.87 10.88 -22.16
C TRP A 6 -36.52 10.09 -20.86
N PHE A 7 -35.24 9.66 -20.80
CA PHE A 7 -34.27 9.59 -19.67
C PHE A 7 -34.66 9.08 -18.27
N LEU A 8 -34.00 8.01 -17.81
CA LEU A 8 -33.42 7.80 -16.46
C LEU A 8 -32.80 6.37 -16.44
N GLY A 9 -31.61 6.06 -15.94
CA GLY A 9 -30.59 6.81 -15.24
C GLY A 9 -29.50 5.82 -14.80
N LEU A 10 -28.23 6.23 -14.99
CA LEU A 10 -27.05 5.89 -14.20
C LEU A 10 -26.83 4.40 -13.82
N ALA A 11 -26.03 3.70 -14.63
CA ALA A 11 -25.35 2.48 -14.21
C ALA A 11 -24.35 2.84 -13.09
N ALA A 12 -24.72 2.62 -11.84
CA ALA A 12 -23.84 2.78 -10.69
C ALA A 12 -22.81 1.64 -10.67
N THR A 13 -21.64 1.88 -11.25
CA THR A 13 -20.48 0.99 -11.08
C THR A 13 -20.02 1.07 -9.63
N LEU A 14 -20.33 0.05 -8.84
CA LEU A 14 -19.87 -0.09 -7.46
C LEU A 14 -18.34 -0.32 -7.48
N MET A 15 -17.55 0.74 -7.35
CA MET A 15 -16.14 0.60 -7.01
C MET A 15 -16.06 0.09 -5.58
N ILE A 16 -15.85 -1.21 -5.42
CA ILE A 16 -15.48 -1.79 -4.13
C ILE A 16 -14.06 -1.28 -3.82
N ALA A 17 -13.97 -0.20 -3.05
CA ALA A 17 -12.72 0.21 -2.46
C ALA A 17 -12.32 -0.86 -1.44
N SER A 18 -11.32 -1.67 -1.79
CA SER A 18 -10.65 -2.59 -0.87
C SER A 18 -9.95 -1.79 0.22
N HIS A 19 -10.67 -1.43 1.28
CA HIS A 19 -10.10 -0.83 2.47
C HIS A 19 -9.35 -1.94 3.21
N GLY A 20 -8.02 -1.97 3.09
CA GLY A 20 -7.19 -2.77 3.96
C GLY A 20 -7.45 -2.33 5.40
N GLN A 21 -8.23 -3.10 6.16
CA GLN A 21 -8.46 -2.87 7.57
C GLN A 21 -7.14 -3.15 8.31
N ALA A 22 -6.38 -2.09 8.59
CA ALA A 22 -5.28 -2.18 9.53
C ALA A 22 -5.84 -2.66 10.88
N LYS A 23 -5.27 -3.73 11.43
CA LYS A 23 -5.70 -4.25 12.74
C LYS A 23 -5.11 -3.34 13.83
N GLY A 24 -5.96 -2.67 14.60
CA GLY A 24 -5.55 -1.87 15.76
C GLY A 24 -5.70 -0.35 15.56
N PRO A 25 -5.39 0.45 16.59
CA PRO A 25 -5.48 1.90 16.53
C PRO A 25 -4.44 2.47 15.55
N ALA A 26 -4.76 3.60 14.93
CA ALA A 26 -3.77 4.41 14.25
C ALA A 26 -2.95 5.17 15.31
N PHE A 27 -1.63 5.09 15.21
CA PHE A 27 -0.71 5.81 16.09
C PHE A 27 -0.22 7.08 15.41
N THR A 28 -0.30 8.21 16.10
CA THR A 28 0.28 9.49 15.67
C THR A 28 1.63 9.78 16.34
N ASP A 29 1.98 9.01 17.38
CA ASP A 29 3.28 9.01 18.03
C ASP A 29 4.08 7.77 17.60
N PRO A 30 5.22 7.94 16.91
CA PRO A 30 6.12 6.84 16.52
C PRO A 30 6.52 5.92 17.66
N ASN A 31 6.68 6.46 18.88
CA ASN A 31 7.10 5.66 20.04
C ASN A 31 6.01 4.69 20.51
N GLN A 32 4.77 4.91 20.09
CA GLN A 32 3.62 4.06 20.39
C GLN A 32 3.30 3.05 19.28
N ALA A 33 3.88 3.22 18.09
CA ALA A 33 3.56 2.43 16.89
C ALA A 33 4.16 1.00 16.89
N GLY A 34 4.85 0.61 17.96
CA GLY A 34 5.44 -0.72 18.14
C GLY A 34 6.78 -0.91 17.43
N PRO A 35 7.46 -2.05 17.66
CA PRO A 35 8.81 -2.28 17.16
C PRO A 35 8.88 -2.36 15.63
N ASP A 36 7.83 -2.87 14.97
CA ASP A 36 7.78 -2.98 13.51
C ASP A 36 7.89 -1.60 12.82
N TYR A 37 7.39 -0.54 13.47
CA TYR A 37 7.48 0.83 12.98
C TYR A 37 8.94 1.30 12.81
N SER A 38 9.84 0.88 13.71
CA SER A 38 11.26 1.26 13.64
C SER A 38 12.03 0.59 12.49
N ILE A 39 11.48 -0.47 11.89
CA ILE A 39 12.12 -1.28 10.84
C ILE A 39 11.55 -0.95 9.45
N GLN A 40 10.32 -0.46 9.35
CA GLN A 40 9.78 -0.04 8.06
C GLN A 40 10.46 1.24 7.55
N GLY A 41 10.54 1.39 6.24
CA GLY A 41 11.19 2.54 5.61
C GLY A 41 11.71 2.24 4.22
N GLU A 42 12.44 3.20 3.66
CA GLU A 42 13.14 3.05 2.38
C GLU A 42 14.62 2.84 2.63
N TYR A 43 15.16 1.81 2.00
CA TYR A 43 16.54 1.40 2.12
C TYR A 43 17.22 1.47 0.77
N VAL A 44 18.48 1.87 0.78
CA VAL A 44 19.33 1.84 -0.40
C VAL A 44 20.61 1.08 -0.07
N GLY A 45 21.04 0.24 -0.98
CA GLY A 45 22.24 -0.56 -0.81
C GLY A 45 22.84 -0.94 -2.15
N ASP A 46 24.00 -1.58 -2.06
CA ASP A 46 24.67 -2.14 -3.22
C ASP A 46 24.68 -3.67 -3.10
N LEU A 47 24.29 -4.36 -4.17
CA LEU A 47 24.36 -5.80 -4.30
C LEU A 47 25.56 -6.18 -5.15
N GLU A 48 26.40 -7.05 -4.63
CA GLU A 48 27.45 -7.70 -5.42
C GLU A 48 26.80 -8.80 -6.27
N THR A 49 26.96 -8.72 -7.59
CA THR A 49 26.47 -9.72 -8.55
C THR A 49 27.63 -10.23 -9.42
N PRO A 50 27.47 -11.34 -10.15
CA PRO A 50 28.50 -11.81 -11.10
C PRO A 50 28.89 -10.76 -12.15
N ASP A 51 27.96 -9.86 -12.50
CA ASP A 51 28.16 -8.79 -13.50
C ASP A 51 28.68 -7.48 -12.88
N GLY A 52 28.94 -7.48 -11.56
CA GLY A 52 29.45 -6.34 -10.80
C GLY A 52 28.46 -5.80 -9.76
N LYS A 53 28.78 -4.63 -9.22
CA LYS A 53 28.03 -3.99 -8.14
C LYS A 53 26.81 -3.25 -8.67
N VAL A 54 25.62 -3.60 -8.18
CA VAL A 54 24.34 -2.99 -8.56
C VAL A 54 23.73 -2.22 -7.39
N ARG A 55 23.43 -0.94 -7.60
CA ARG A 55 22.71 -0.11 -6.64
C ARG A 55 21.22 -0.47 -6.66
N VAL A 56 20.65 -0.80 -5.50
CA VAL A 56 19.22 -1.13 -5.36
C VAL A 56 18.54 -0.31 -4.28
N GLY A 57 17.26 -0.01 -4.50
CA GLY A 57 16.36 0.54 -3.49
C GLY A 57 15.31 -0.49 -3.11
N VAL A 58 14.95 -0.56 -1.84
CA VAL A 58 13.87 -1.43 -1.34
C VAL A 58 13.04 -0.64 -0.34
N GLN A 59 11.72 -0.63 -0.51
CA GLN A 59 10.79 -0.16 0.50
C GLN A 59 10.30 -1.34 1.33
N VAL A 60 10.48 -1.26 2.64
CA VAL A 60 10.02 -2.22 3.64
C VAL A 60 8.76 -1.68 4.29
N ILE A 61 7.66 -2.44 4.18
CA ILE A 61 6.34 -2.07 4.70
C ILE A 61 6.00 -3.02 5.86
N ALA A 62 5.76 -2.47 7.06
CA ALA A 62 5.26 -3.26 8.18
C ALA A 62 3.79 -3.66 7.94
N ALA A 63 3.52 -4.95 7.92
CA ALA A 63 2.17 -5.52 7.83
C ALA A 63 1.59 -5.87 9.22
N GLY A 64 2.33 -5.56 10.27
CA GLY A 64 2.02 -5.87 11.67
C GLY A 64 2.28 -7.33 12.04
N ASN A 65 2.37 -7.58 13.35
CA ASN A 65 2.68 -8.87 13.96
C ASN A 65 4.03 -9.43 13.49
N GLY A 66 5.05 -8.58 13.35
CA GLY A 66 6.40 -9.00 12.92
C GLY A 66 6.47 -9.41 11.44
N ARG A 67 5.46 -9.09 10.64
CA ARG A 67 5.44 -9.38 9.20
C ARG A 67 5.77 -8.13 8.40
N PHE A 68 6.57 -8.33 7.36
CA PHE A 68 6.99 -7.27 6.45
C PHE A 68 6.75 -7.67 5.01
N ARG A 69 6.50 -6.67 4.16
CA ARG A 69 6.51 -6.83 2.71
C ARG A 69 7.54 -5.87 2.13
N SER A 70 8.41 -6.39 1.27
CA SER A 70 9.32 -5.57 0.48
C SER A 70 8.72 -5.30 -0.90
N VAL A 71 9.01 -4.12 -1.43
CA VAL A 71 8.83 -3.76 -2.84
C VAL A 71 10.12 -3.08 -3.31
N GLY A 72 10.56 -3.35 -4.52
CA GLY A 72 11.83 -2.87 -5.09
C GLY A 72 11.83 -3.00 -6.60
#